data_AF-A0A1E1M6E7-F1
#
_entry.id   AF-A0A1E1M6E7-F1
#
_cell.length_a   1.000
_cell.length_b   1.000
_cell.length_c   1.000
_cell.angle_alpha   90.00
_cell.angle_beta   90.00
_cell.angle_gamma   90.00
#
_symmetry.space_group_name_H-M   'P 1'
#
loop_
_entity.id
_entity.type
_entity.pdbx_description
1 polymer ?
#
loop_
_entity_poly.entity_id
_entity_poly.type
_entity_poly.pdbx_seq_one_letter_code
_entity_poly.pdbx_strand_id
1 'polypeptide(L)'
;MAISWGTIKSLLMLFGPILIPKGISYYRSIRNAPTIHGIYIRPVPPHVFRALTILFVASAVFLLKTLPIFGAENIFTLTQSRIQTPTDVLFTRLSALRPAGLTANDNLLRGRLNSLDSRLLFFQHGPDVLSECTFCNADDPNSYLYYSLPSILAPHLINLVILALVTSGLLTGKEGAIWRTTATTGAASLALLEIYLVASYQPQVNARAVRAEDLDFFFWKMRVYRGVGLAALDALLGWVLYLSSTNRAFVTPLTTPERIEVSSRILDAARAKLNATVILRNTIQRNEDLRNMNSAYWAHEGQVMGGVMEERAVIEGVNNALENRIDMARISADAEGYVKGIFSPMQGIPGIND
;
A
#
# COMPACT_ATOMS: atom_id res chain seq x y z
N MET A 1 21.04 -16.76 -16.79
CA MET A 1 22.27 -16.21 -16.16
C MET A 1 22.05 -16.17 -14.65
N ALA A 2 22.68 -17.06 -13.89
CA ALA A 2 22.59 -17.06 -12.43
C ALA A 2 23.63 -16.08 -11.88
N ILE A 3 23.19 -15.08 -11.12
CA ILE A 3 24.10 -14.15 -10.44
C ILE A 3 24.86 -14.94 -9.38
N SER A 4 26.18 -15.08 -9.54
CA SER A 4 26.99 -15.82 -8.60
C SER A 4 27.07 -15.08 -7.25
N TRP A 5 27.10 -15.82 -6.14
CA TRP A 5 27.28 -15.23 -4.80
C TRP A 5 28.55 -14.36 -4.70
N GLY A 6 29.59 -14.72 -5.46
CA GLY A 6 30.80 -13.90 -5.60
C GLY A 6 30.51 -12.52 -6.18
N THR A 7 29.68 -12.43 -7.22
CA THR A 7 29.27 -11.16 -7.83
C THR A 7 28.50 -10.29 -6.85
N ILE A 8 27.60 -10.89 -6.05
CA ILE A 8 26.84 -10.18 -5.00
C ILE A 8 27.78 -9.65 -3.92
N LYS A 9 28.73 -10.48 -3.45
CA LYS A 9 29.72 -10.09 -2.43
C LYS A 9 30.59 -8.93 -2.92
N SER A 10 31.05 -8.97 -4.16
CA SER A 10 31.86 -7.89 -4.76
C SER A 10 31.07 -6.59 -4.88
N LEU A 11 29.81 -6.66 -5.34
CA LEU A 11 28.92 -5.49 -5.39
C LEU A 11 28.66 -4.91 -4.00
N LEU A 12 28.47 -5.77 -3.00
CA LEU A 12 28.17 -5.35 -1.63
C LEU A 12 29.40 -4.75 -0.94
N MET A 13 30.61 -5.23 -1.22
CA MET A 13 31.84 -4.59 -0.75
C MET A 13 32.10 -3.25 -1.43
N LEU A 14 31.81 -3.14 -2.73
CA LEU A 14 32.03 -1.92 -3.51
C LEU A 14 31.02 -0.82 -3.17
N PHE A 15 29.73 -1.16 -3.12
CA PHE A 15 28.65 -0.19 -2.92
C PHE A 15 28.16 -0.13 -1.48
N GLY A 16 28.45 -1.13 -0.64
CA GLY A 16 28.03 -1.17 0.76
C GLY A 16 28.41 0.09 1.55
N PRO A 17 29.67 0.56 1.53
CA PRO A 17 30.07 1.76 2.25
C PRO A 17 29.32 3.04 1.83
N ILE A 18 28.77 3.10 0.61
CA ILE A 18 28.04 4.26 0.09
C ILE A 18 26.53 4.10 0.31
N LEU A 19 25.99 2.90 0.07
CA LEU A 19 24.55 2.62 0.15
C LEU A 19 24.07 2.44 1.58
N ILE A 20 24.85 1.77 2.45
CA ILE A 20 24.46 1.50 3.84
C ILE A 20 24.21 2.80 4.62
N PRO A 21 25.12 3.79 4.67
CA PRO A 21 24.86 5.02 5.44
C PRO A 21 23.69 5.84 4.86
N LYS A 22 23.53 5.85 3.52
CA LYS A 22 22.36 6.50 2.89
C LYS A 22 21.06 5.79 3.22
N GLY A 23 21.04 4.45 3.23
CA GLY A 23 19.88 3.65 3.62
C GLY A 23 19.51 3.84 5.09
N ILE A 24 20.50 3.88 5.98
CA ILE A 24 20.28 4.18 7.41
C ILE A 24 19.73 5.59 7.59
N SER A 25 20.31 6.58 6.90
CA SER A 25 19.84 7.97 6.94
C SER A 25 18.39 8.09 6.45
N TYR A 26 18.06 7.44 5.34
CA TYR A 26 16.70 7.40 4.78
C TYR A 26 15.70 6.69 5.71
N TYR A 27 16.09 5.57 6.32
CA TYR A 27 15.26 4.90 7.30
C TYR A 27 15.00 5.79 8.53
N ARG A 28 16.03 6.46 9.04
CA ARG A 28 15.91 7.39 10.17
C ARG A 28 15.04 8.59 9.82
N SER A 29 15.17 9.15 8.62
CA SER A 29 14.35 10.28 8.19
C SER A 29 12.88 9.90 8.07
N ILE A 30 12.57 8.73 7.52
CA ILE A 30 11.20 8.21 7.44
C ILE A 30 10.61 7.96 8.84
N ARG A 31 11.36 7.30 9.72
CA ARG A 31 10.90 6.96 11.07
C ARG A 31 10.68 8.19 11.94
N ASN A 32 11.52 9.21 11.80
CA ASN A 32 11.45 10.44 12.59
C ASN A 32 10.57 11.52 11.95
N ALA A 33 10.08 11.33 10.72
CA ALA A 33 9.20 12.29 10.04
C ALA A 33 7.96 12.69 10.88
N PRO A 34 7.26 11.78 11.59
CA PRO A 34 6.10 12.15 12.41
C PRO A 34 6.50 13.06 13.57
N THR A 35 7.62 12.76 14.25
CA THR A 35 8.13 13.56 15.36
C THR A 35 8.63 14.94 14.91
N ILE A 36 9.27 15.01 13.74
CA ILE A 36 9.78 16.27 13.16
C ILE A 36 8.62 17.21 12.82
N HIS A 37 7.48 16.68 12.35
CA HIS A 37 6.32 17.47 11.97
C HIS A 37 5.29 17.64 13.10
N GLY A 38 5.54 17.09 14.30
CA GLY A 38 4.59 17.15 15.42
C GLY A 38 3.28 16.41 15.17
N ILE A 39 3.29 15.39 14.30
CA ILE A 39 2.10 14.65 13.88
C ILE A 39 2.00 13.36 14.69
N TYR A 40 0.85 13.11 15.30
CA TYR A 40 0.59 11.91 16.08
C TYR A 40 0.23 10.71 15.19
N ILE A 41 0.59 9.51 15.66
CA ILE A 41 0.19 8.24 15.05
C ILE A 41 -1.32 8.10 15.23
N ARG A 42 -2.02 7.84 14.12
CA ARG A 42 -3.48 7.66 14.11
C ARG A 42 -3.84 6.22 13.73
N PRO A 43 -5.02 5.72 14.17
CA PRO A 43 -5.54 4.45 13.67
C PRO A 43 -5.83 4.54 12.16
N VAL A 44 -5.90 3.37 11.50
CA VAL A 44 -6.17 3.29 10.06
C VAL A 44 -7.56 3.90 9.76
N PRO A 45 -7.65 4.90 8.87
CA PRO A 45 -8.94 5.44 8.47
C PRO A 45 -9.83 4.37 7.81
N PRO A 46 -11.17 4.39 8.01
CA PRO A 46 -12.05 3.33 7.54
C PRO A 46 -12.07 3.15 6.02
N HIS A 47 -11.83 4.23 5.26
CA HIS A 47 -11.74 4.19 3.80
C HIS A 47 -10.45 3.52 3.32
N VAL A 48 -9.33 3.76 3.99
CA VAL A 48 -8.04 3.09 3.75
C VAL A 48 -8.15 1.60 4.10
N PHE A 49 -8.84 1.26 5.18
CA PHE A 49 -9.06 -0.14 5.55
C PHE A 49 -9.75 -0.93 4.42
N ARG A 50 -10.78 -0.36 3.78
CA ARG A 50 -11.45 -0.99 2.62
C ARG A 50 -10.51 -1.18 1.43
N ALA A 51 -9.63 -0.21 1.18
CA ALA A 51 -8.61 -0.34 0.15
C ALA A 51 -7.61 -1.46 0.46
N LEU A 52 -7.16 -1.56 1.71
CA LEU A 52 -6.27 -2.62 2.16
C LEU A 52 -6.92 -3.99 2.06
N THR A 53 -8.22 -4.12 2.36
CA THR A 53 -8.93 -5.39 2.19
C THR A 53 -9.06 -5.77 0.71
N ILE A 54 -9.31 -4.81 -0.19
CA ILE A 54 -9.33 -5.06 -1.64
C ILE A 54 -7.96 -5.57 -2.11
N LEU A 55 -6.86 -4.90 -1.74
CA LEU A 55 -5.51 -5.32 -2.12
C LEU A 55 -5.15 -6.69 -1.53
N PHE A 56 -5.56 -6.96 -0.29
CA PHE A 56 -5.35 -8.27 0.33
C PHE A 56 -6.08 -9.38 -0.41
N VAL A 57 -7.35 -9.18 -0.76
CA VAL A 57 -8.14 -10.15 -1.51
C VAL A 57 -7.57 -10.34 -2.92
N ALA A 58 -7.18 -9.26 -3.62
CA ALA A 58 -6.56 -9.34 -4.93
C ALA A 58 -5.24 -10.14 -4.90
N SER A 59 -4.36 -9.82 -3.96
CA SER A 59 -3.10 -10.53 -3.74
C SER A 59 -3.34 -12.02 -3.43
N ALA A 60 -4.31 -12.33 -2.55
CA ALA A 60 -4.68 -13.70 -2.24
C ALA A 60 -5.20 -14.45 -3.47
N VAL A 61 -6.03 -13.83 -4.30
CA VAL A 61 -6.55 -14.44 -5.55
C VAL A 61 -5.41 -14.71 -6.53
N PHE A 62 -4.47 -13.78 -6.72
CA PHE A 62 -3.31 -14.00 -7.58
C PHE A 62 -2.41 -15.13 -7.07
N LEU A 63 -2.20 -15.22 -5.74
CA LEU A 63 -1.47 -16.33 -5.13
C LEU A 63 -2.21 -17.65 -5.30
N LEU A 64 -3.53 -17.69 -5.09
CA LEU A 64 -4.33 -18.90 -5.29
C LEU A 64 -4.25 -19.37 -6.74
N LYS A 65 -4.26 -18.45 -7.72
CA LYS A 65 -4.11 -18.78 -9.15
C LYS A 65 -2.74 -19.36 -9.53
N THR A 66 -1.74 -19.26 -8.65
CA THR A 66 -0.45 -19.94 -8.84
C THR A 66 -0.49 -21.43 -8.51
N LEU A 67 -1.53 -21.90 -7.82
CA LEU A 67 -1.69 -23.31 -7.50
C LEU A 67 -1.86 -24.15 -8.77
N PRO A 68 -1.28 -25.37 -8.81
CA PRO A 68 -1.26 -26.23 -10.00
C PRO A 68 -2.66 -26.65 -10.46
N ILE A 69 -3.65 -26.65 -9.56
CA ILE A 69 -5.06 -27.01 -9.86
C ILE A 69 -5.68 -26.04 -10.87
N PHE A 70 -5.29 -24.77 -10.85
CA PHE A 70 -5.77 -23.80 -11.82
C PHE A 70 -4.90 -23.78 -13.08
N GLY A 71 -3.76 -24.48 -13.06
CA GLY A 71 -2.76 -24.64 -14.11
C GLY A 71 -3.31 -25.36 -15.34
N ALA A 72 -2.81 -25.01 -16.53
CA ALA A 72 -2.97 -25.90 -17.67
C ALA A 72 -2.11 -27.14 -17.43
N GLU A 73 -2.65 -28.32 -17.71
CA GLU A 73 -1.93 -29.59 -17.53
C GLU A 73 -0.74 -29.68 -18.50
N ASN A 74 0.38 -30.21 -18.01
CA ASN A 74 1.55 -30.43 -18.84
C ASN A 74 1.66 -31.91 -19.25
N ILE A 75 1.36 -32.18 -20.51
CA ILE A 75 1.32 -33.53 -21.09
C ILE A 75 2.69 -34.23 -21.03
N PHE A 76 3.80 -33.49 -21.14
CA PHE A 76 5.14 -34.09 -21.03
C PHE A 76 5.47 -34.53 -19.61
N THR A 77 5.03 -33.76 -18.60
CA THR A 77 5.19 -34.17 -17.19
C THR A 77 4.25 -35.32 -16.82
N LEU A 78 3.01 -35.32 -17.31
CA LEU A 78 2.04 -36.38 -17.04
C LEU A 78 2.48 -37.72 -17.63
N THR A 79 3.00 -37.70 -18.85
CA THR A 79 3.46 -38.91 -19.55
C THR A 79 4.92 -39.27 -19.27
N GLN A 80 5.64 -38.46 -18.49
CA GLN A 80 7.08 -38.57 -18.23
C GLN A 80 7.90 -38.73 -19.53
N SER A 81 7.49 -38.02 -20.59
CA SER A 81 8.08 -38.14 -21.93
C SER A 81 9.16 -37.11 -22.17
N ARG A 82 10.14 -37.47 -23.00
CA ARG A 82 11.22 -36.57 -23.43
C ARG A 82 10.70 -35.70 -24.58
N ILE A 83 11.33 -34.55 -24.81
CA ILE A 83 10.94 -33.66 -25.91
C ILE A 83 11.07 -34.31 -27.30
N GLN A 84 11.99 -35.27 -27.45
CA GLN A 84 12.22 -36.03 -28.70
C GLN A 84 11.22 -37.18 -28.92
N THR A 85 10.37 -37.51 -27.94
CA THR A 85 9.41 -38.62 -28.07
C THR A 85 8.46 -38.38 -29.25
N PRO A 86 8.27 -39.32 -30.19
CA PRO A 86 7.35 -39.14 -31.32
C PRO A 86 5.92 -38.81 -30.88
N THR A 87 5.21 -38.00 -31.66
CA THR A 87 3.88 -37.48 -31.30
C THR A 87 2.89 -38.61 -31.09
N ASP A 88 2.89 -39.63 -31.95
CA ASP A 88 1.98 -40.77 -31.79
C ASP A 88 2.23 -41.53 -30.48
N VAL A 89 3.48 -41.71 -30.09
CA VAL A 89 3.84 -42.37 -28.82
C VAL A 89 3.39 -41.53 -27.63
N LEU A 90 3.57 -40.20 -27.70
CA LEU A 90 3.14 -39.27 -26.66
C LEU A 90 1.62 -39.34 -26.43
N PHE A 91 0.84 -39.27 -27.51
CA PHE A 91 -0.62 -39.29 -27.42
C PHE A 91 -1.19 -40.68 -27.13
N THR A 92 -0.48 -41.76 -27.49
CA THR A 92 -0.84 -43.13 -27.07
C THR A 92 -0.63 -43.33 -25.57
N ARG A 93 0.43 -42.75 -25.00
CA ARG A 93 0.63 -42.74 -23.54
C ARG A 93 -0.41 -41.88 -22.84
N LEU A 94 -0.75 -40.73 -23.41
CA LEU A 94 -1.78 -39.85 -22.87
C LEU A 94 -3.16 -40.51 -22.87
N SER A 95 -3.53 -41.21 -23.95
CA SER A 95 -4.79 -41.95 -24.01
C SER A 95 -4.83 -43.11 -23.00
N ALA A 96 -3.71 -43.76 -22.73
CA ALA A 96 -3.62 -44.79 -21.68
C ALA A 96 -3.83 -44.23 -20.26
N LEU A 97 -3.47 -42.96 -20.01
CA LEU A 97 -3.67 -42.28 -18.73
C LEU A 97 -5.09 -41.70 -18.57
N ARG A 98 -5.84 -41.53 -19.66
CA ARG A 98 -7.16 -40.90 -19.67
C ARG A 98 -8.27 -41.94 -19.87
N PRO A 99 -9.06 -42.27 -18.82
CA PRO A 99 -10.08 -43.33 -18.91
C PRO A 99 -11.22 -43.00 -19.89
N ALA A 100 -11.48 -41.71 -20.15
CA ALA A 100 -12.51 -41.23 -21.08
C ALA A 100 -11.99 -40.99 -22.51
N GLY A 101 -10.72 -41.33 -22.80
CA GLY A 101 -10.10 -41.06 -24.09
C GLY A 101 -9.52 -39.64 -24.24
N LEU A 102 -9.09 -39.31 -25.46
CA LEU A 102 -8.50 -38.00 -25.80
C LEU A 102 -9.58 -36.92 -25.92
N THR A 103 -9.34 -35.77 -25.30
CA THR A 103 -10.21 -34.59 -25.38
C THR A 103 -10.14 -33.92 -26.74
N ALA A 104 -11.10 -33.05 -27.07
CA ALA A 104 -11.07 -32.27 -28.31
C ALA A 104 -9.78 -31.43 -28.44
N ASN A 105 -9.34 -30.80 -27.34
CA ASN A 105 -8.11 -30.02 -27.30
C ASN A 105 -6.86 -30.89 -27.51
N ASP A 106 -6.83 -32.12 -26.99
CA ASP A 106 -5.70 -33.03 -27.24
C ASP A 106 -5.59 -33.38 -28.72
N ASN A 107 -6.72 -33.59 -29.40
CA ASN A 107 -6.73 -33.93 -30.82
C ASN A 107 -6.22 -32.76 -31.67
N LEU A 108 -6.60 -31.52 -31.33
CA LEU A 108 -6.04 -30.32 -31.96
C LEU A 108 -4.54 -30.20 -31.70
N LEU A 109 -4.12 -30.41 -30.45
CA LEU A 109 -2.72 -30.31 -30.07
C LEU A 109 -1.87 -31.41 -30.74
N ARG A 110 -2.41 -32.61 -30.94
CA ARG A 110 -1.75 -33.70 -31.67
C ARG A 110 -1.36 -33.29 -33.09
N GLY A 111 -2.23 -32.57 -33.79
CA GLY A 111 -1.94 -32.05 -35.12
C GLY A 111 -0.86 -30.97 -35.14
N ARG A 112 -0.68 -30.26 -34.02
CA ARG A 112 0.25 -29.13 -33.90
C ARG A 112 1.64 -29.50 -33.40
N LEU A 113 1.80 -30.59 -32.64
CA LEU A 113 3.08 -31.04 -32.07
C LEU A 113 3.89 -31.97 -33.00
N ASN A 114 3.80 -31.78 -34.31
CA ASN A 114 4.41 -32.66 -35.31
C ASN A 114 5.94 -32.46 -35.46
N SER A 115 6.44 -31.26 -35.17
CA SER A 115 7.85 -30.88 -35.30
C SER A 115 8.54 -30.69 -33.95
N LEU A 116 9.88 -30.68 -33.92
CA LEU A 116 10.61 -30.31 -32.71
C LEU A 116 10.34 -28.84 -32.35
N ASP A 117 10.35 -27.94 -33.35
CA ASP A 117 10.14 -26.50 -33.13
C ASP A 117 8.78 -26.18 -32.52
N SER A 118 7.71 -26.84 -32.98
CA SER A 118 6.37 -26.70 -32.37
C SER A 118 6.34 -27.17 -30.91
N ARG A 119 7.09 -28.23 -30.56
CA ARG A 119 7.23 -28.67 -29.16
C ARG A 119 8.04 -27.70 -28.31
N LEU A 120 9.02 -27.00 -28.89
CA LEU A 120 9.73 -25.96 -28.15
C LEU A 120 8.83 -24.75 -27.88
N LEU A 121 8.03 -24.35 -28.87
CA LEU A 121 7.02 -23.29 -28.74
C LEU A 121 5.93 -23.64 -27.72
N PHE A 122 5.58 -24.92 -27.58
CA PHE A 122 4.70 -25.42 -26.52
C PHE A 122 5.20 -25.07 -25.11
N PHE A 123 6.51 -25.20 -24.85
CA PHE A 123 7.09 -24.85 -23.55
C PHE A 123 7.16 -23.34 -23.30
N GLN A 124 7.17 -22.54 -24.36
CA GLN A 124 7.20 -21.08 -24.28
C GLN A 124 5.82 -20.46 -24.09
N HIS A 125 4.83 -20.83 -24.92
CA HIS A 125 3.51 -20.19 -24.96
C HIS A 125 2.39 -21.03 -24.32
N GLY A 126 2.61 -22.32 -24.07
CA GLY A 126 1.65 -23.22 -23.43
C GLY A 126 0.70 -23.94 -24.40
N PRO A 127 -0.15 -24.83 -23.86
CA PRO A 127 -1.06 -25.67 -24.65
C PRO A 127 -2.15 -24.87 -25.37
N ASP A 128 -2.82 -23.95 -24.68
CA ASP A 128 -3.99 -23.24 -25.18
C ASP A 128 -3.66 -22.41 -26.43
N VAL A 129 -2.53 -21.71 -26.41
CA VAL A 129 -2.04 -20.90 -27.54
C VAL A 129 -1.76 -21.77 -28.76
N LEU A 130 -1.21 -22.96 -28.57
CA LEU A 130 -0.91 -23.88 -29.66
C LEU A 130 -2.16 -24.56 -30.22
N SER A 131 -3.15 -24.89 -29.39
CA SER A 131 -4.37 -25.54 -29.84
C SER A 131 -5.38 -24.58 -30.49
N GLU A 132 -5.48 -23.35 -29.98
CA GLU A 132 -6.53 -22.40 -30.38
C GLU A 132 -6.08 -21.44 -31.49
N CYS A 133 -4.78 -21.23 -31.66
CA CYS A 133 -4.30 -20.33 -32.71
C CYS A 133 -4.47 -20.96 -34.11
N THR A 134 -5.27 -20.31 -34.96
CA THR A 134 -5.53 -20.76 -36.33
C THR A 134 -4.50 -20.26 -37.34
N PHE A 135 -3.92 -19.08 -37.12
CA PHE A 135 -2.99 -18.42 -38.04
C PHE A 135 -1.50 -18.60 -37.67
N CYS A 136 -1.20 -19.14 -36.50
CA CYS A 136 0.17 -19.31 -36.03
C CYS A 136 0.87 -20.46 -36.76
N ASN A 137 2.14 -20.26 -37.12
CA ASN A 137 2.97 -21.23 -37.83
C ASN A 137 4.34 -21.35 -37.18
N ALA A 138 4.93 -22.55 -37.18
CA ALA A 138 6.24 -22.77 -36.54
C ALA A 138 7.39 -22.00 -37.25
N ASP A 139 7.22 -21.71 -38.54
CA ASP A 139 8.20 -20.96 -39.35
C ASP A 139 8.27 -19.47 -38.97
N ASP A 140 7.20 -18.92 -38.39
CA ASP A 140 7.16 -17.55 -37.85
C ASP A 140 6.82 -17.59 -36.35
N PRO A 141 7.83 -17.76 -35.47
CA PRO A 141 7.63 -17.81 -34.02
C PRO A 141 6.94 -16.58 -33.44
N ASN A 142 7.06 -15.41 -34.09
CA ASN A 142 6.45 -14.17 -33.59
C ASN A 142 4.91 -14.22 -33.65
N SER A 143 4.34 -15.00 -34.56
CA SER A 143 2.89 -15.20 -34.66
C SER A 143 2.28 -15.70 -33.34
N TYR A 144 2.96 -16.64 -32.66
CA TYR A 144 2.54 -17.16 -31.35
C TYR A 144 2.69 -16.12 -30.24
N LEU A 145 3.74 -15.29 -30.29
CA LEU A 145 3.91 -14.20 -29.34
C LEU A 145 2.72 -13.24 -29.41
N TYR A 146 2.37 -12.74 -30.60
CA TYR A 146 1.26 -11.81 -30.78
C TYR A 146 -0.08 -12.40 -30.32
N TYR A 147 -0.34 -13.67 -30.61
CA TYR A 147 -1.54 -14.36 -30.14
C TYR A 147 -1.58 -14.52 -28.61
N SER A 148 -0.43 -14.74 -27.98
CA SER A 148 -0.33 -14.90 -26.51
C SER A 148 -0.39 -13.58 -25.74
N LEU A 149 -0.19 -12.41 -26.38
CA LEU A 149 -0.16 -11.12 -25.69
C LEU A 149 -1.44 -10.83 -24.89
N PRO A 150 -2.67 -11.03 -25.41
CA PRO A 150 -3.88 -10.77 -24.64
C PRO A 150 -3.97 -11.62 -23.37
N SER A 151 -3.59 -12.90 -23.40
CA SER A 151 -3.65 -13.78 -22.23
C SER A 151 -2.57 -13.45 -21.19
N ILE A 152 -1.43 -12.92 -21.65
CA ILE A 152 -0.37 -12.38 -20.78
C ILE A 152 -0.82 -11.07 -20.13
N LEU A 153 -1.39 -10.14 -20.92
CA LEU A 153 -1.70 -8.78 -20.48
C LEU A 153 -2.99 -8.69 -19.65
N ALA A 154 -3.96 -9.57 -19.89
CA ALA A 154 -5.24 -9.59 -19.16
C ALA A 154 -5.10 -9.50 -17.62
N PRO A 155 -4.32 -10.35 -16.94
CA PRO A 155 -4.13 -10.24 -15.48
C PRO A 155 -3.45 -8.93 -15.05
N HIS A 156 -2.54 -8.37 -15.86
CA HIS A 156 -1.94 -7.06 -15.58
C HIS A 156 -2.95 -5.92 -15.70
N LEU A 157 -3.83 -5.96 -16.71
CA LEU A 157 -4.88 -4.97 -16.89
C LEU A 157 -5.91 -5.05 -15.75
N ILE A 158 -6.30 -6.25 -15.34
CA ILE A 158 -7.17 -6.47 -14.18
C ILE A 158 -6.51 -5.86 -12.93
N ASN A 159 -5.23 -6.13 -12.70
CA ASN A 159 -4.55 -5.55 -11.54
C ASN A 159 -4.44 -4.02 -11.64
N LEU A 160 -4.13 -3.49 -12.82
CA LEU A 160 -4.08 -2.04 -13.05
C LEU A 160 -5.42 -1.37 -12.71
N VAL A 161 -6.56 -2.00 -13.05
CA VAL A 161 -7.89 -1.50 -12.67
C VAL A 161 -8.08 -1.54 -11.16
N ILE A 162 -7.68 -2.61 -10.48
CA ILE A 162 -7.73 -2.72 -9.01
C ILE A 162 -6.88 -1.62 -8.36
N LEU A 163 -5.66 -1.42 -8.82
CA LEU A 163 -4.75 -0.38 -8.32
C LEU A 163 -5.30 1.02 -8.59
N ALA A 164 -5.86 1.28 -9.78
CA ALA A 164 -6.48 2.55 -10.12
C ALA A 164 -7.71 2.84 -9.23
N LEU A 165 -8.49 1.81 -8.91
CA LEU A 165 -9.63 1.90 -8.01
C LEU A 165 -9.18 2.20 -6.58
N VAL A 166 -8.21 1.46 -6.06
CA VAL A 166 -7.67 1.62 -4.69
C VAL A 166 -6.96 2.96 -4.52
N THR A 167 -6.24 3.45 -5.53
CA THR A 167 -5.54 4.76 -5.47
C THR A 167 -6.41 5.93 -5.92
N SER A 168 -7.68 5.69 -6.26
CA SER A 168 -8.59 6.76 -6.64
C SER A 168 -8.94 7.65 -5.44
N GLY A 169 -8.96 8.96 -5.66
CA GLY A 169 -9.38 9.92 -4.63
C GLY A 169 -10.81 9.73 -4.15
N LEU A 170 -11.66 9.03 -4.92
CA LEU A 170 -13.04 8.70 -4.53
C LEU A 170 -13.09 7.64 -3.42
N LEU A 171 -12.19 6.66 -3.43
CA LEU A 171 -12.20 5.55 -2.47
C LEU A 171 -11.28 5.80 -1.28
N THR A 172 -10.07 6.29 -1.51
CA THR A 172 -9.04 6.43 -0.47
C THR A 172 -8.69 7.88 -0.14
N GLY A 173 -9.29 8.84 -0.83
CA GLY A 173 -9.01 10.26 -0.62
C GLY A 173 -7.57 10.64 -1.01
N LYS A 174 -7.03 11.65 -0.33
CA LYS A 174 -5.66 12.15 -0.57
C LYS A 174 -4.60 11.07 -0.30
N GLU A 175 -4.83 10.20 0.66
CA GLU A 175 -3.88 9.17 1.12
C GLU A 175 -3.49 8.18 0.02
N GLY A 176 -4.46 7.72 -0.78
CA GLY A 176 -4.20 6.82 -1.90
C GLY A 176 -3.80 7.53 -3.19
N ALA A 177 -4.28 8.75 -3.41
CA ALA A 177 -4.00 9.52 -4.62
C ALA A 177 -2.50 9.81 -4.82
N ILE A 178 -1.74 9.99 -3.74
CA ILE A 178 -0.28 10.20 -3.79
C ILE A 178 0.45 9.01 -4.42
N TRP A 179 -0.04 7.80 -4.18
CA TRP A 179 0.58 6.55 -4.66
C TRP A 179 0.09 6.11 -6.03
N ARG A 180 -0.81 6.88 -6.67
CA ARG A 180 -1.37 6.50 -7.96
C ARG A 180 -0.32 6.38 -9.06
N THR A 181 0.55 7.38 -9.19
CA THR A 181 1.58 7.39 -10.24
C THR A 181 2.56 6.23 -10.05
N THR A 182 3.07 6.05 -8.84
CA THR A 182 4.00 4.95 -8.51
C THR A 182 3.36 3.57 -8.70
N ALA A 183 2.10 3.39 -8.31
CA ALA A 183 1.36 2.16 -8.56
C ALA A 183 1.16 1.90 -10.06
N THR A 184 0.76 2.91 -10.84
CA THR A 184 0.58 2.75 -12.30
C THR A 184 1.89 2.48 -13.02
N THR A 185 2.99 3.16 -12.66
CA THR A 185 4.31 2.92 -13.24
C THR A 185 4.84 1.54 -12.85
N GLY A 186 4.61 1.09 -11.60
CA GLY A 186 4.98 -0.24 -11.14
C GLY A 186 4.22 -1.35 -11.87
N ALA A 187 2.91 -1.18 -12.06
CA ALA A 187 2.10 -2.15 -12.82
C ALA A 187 2.51 -2.20 -14.29
N ALA A 188 2.73 -1.04 -14.92
CA ALA A 188 3.19 -0.97 -16.31
C ALA A 188 4.59 -1.58 -16.49
N SER A 189 5.52 -1.32 -15.58
CA SER A 189 6.86 -1.89 -15.65
C SER A 189 6.87 -3.41 -15.46
N LEU A 190 6.04 -3.94 -14.56
CA LEU A 190 5.88 -5.38 -14.38
C LEU A 190 5.32 -6.06 -15.64
N ALA A 191 4.31 -5.46 -16.27
CA ALA A 191 3.73 -5.97 -17.53
C ALA A 191 4.77 -5.96 -18.68
N LEU A 192 5.50 -4.86 -18.84
CA LEU A 192 6.55 -4.74 -19.85
C LEU A 192 7.70 -5.71 -19.60
N LEU A 193 8.09 -5.91 -18.34
CA LEU A 193 9.12 -6.87 -17.96
C LEU A 193 8.69 -8.29 -18.34
N GLU A 194 7.44 -8.66 -18.08
CA GLU A 194 6.94 -9.98 -18.48
C GLU A 194 6.93 -10.17 -20.00
N ILE A 195 6.42 -9.19 -20.76
CA ILE A 195 6.44 -9.25 -22.23
C ILE A 195 7.88 -9.40 -22.74
N TYR A 196 8.80 -8.63 -22.18
CA TYR A 196 10.22 -8.73 -22.50
C TYR A 196 10.80 -10.11 -22.19
N LEU A 197 10.50 -10.69 -21.03
CA LEU A 197 10.97 -12.03 -20.66
C LEU A 197 10.43 -13.11 -21.61
N VAL A 198 9.16 -13.03 -22.01
CA VAL A 198 8.56 -13.99 -22.95
C VAL A 198 9.13 -13.82 -24.37
N ALA A 199 9.33 -12.57 -24.82
CA ALA A 199 9.85 -12.26 -26.15
C ALA A 199 11.36 -12.56 -26.29
N SER A 200 12.13 -12.41 -25.22
CA SER A 200 13.58 -12.67 -25.22
C SER A 200 13.95 -14.11 -24.87
N TYR A 201 12.97 -14.94 -24.51
CA TYR A 201 13.20 -16.35 -24.20
C TYR A 201 13.70 -17.12 -25.43
N GLN A 202 14.74 -17.93 -25.23
CA GLN A 202 15.32 -18.75 -26.29
C GLN A 202 14.81 -20.19 -26.16
N PRO A 203 13.81 -20.61 -26.96
CA PRO A 203 13.22 -21.94 -26.86
C PRO A 203 14.23 -23.06 -27.15
N GLN A 204 15.30 -22.76 -27.89
CA GLN A 204 16.33 -23.72 -28.31
C GLN A 204 17.17 -24.33 -27.17
N VAL A 205 17.11 -23.75 -25.97
CA VAL A 205 17.76 -24.35 -24.78
C VAL A 205 17.17 -25.74 -24.49
N ASN A 206 15.87 -25.91 -24.68
CA ASN A 206 15.17 -27.19 -24.45
C ASN A 206 15.46 -28.24 -25.53
N ALA A 207 15.94 -27.86 -26.71
CA ALA A 207 16.24 -28.80 -27.79
C ALA A 207 17.37 -29.79 -27.41
N ARG A 208 18.25 -29.38 -26.49
CA ARG A 208 19.39 -30.17 -26.01
C ARG A 208 19.05 -31.08 -24.83
N ALA A 209 17.86 -30.96 -24.25
CA ALA A 209 17.46 -31.71 -23.08
C ALA A 209 17.22 -33.20 -23.45
N VAL A 210 17.96 -34.09 -22.79
CA VAL A 210 17.87 -35.55 -23.01
C VAL A 210 16.86 -36.19 -22.07
N ARG A 211 16.67 -35.63 -20.88
CA ARG A 211 15.73 -36.13 -19.87
C ARG A 211 14.56 -35.17 -19.68
N ALA A 212 13.46 -35.68 -19.14
CA ALA A 212 12.29 -34.86 -18.83
C ALA A 212 12.55 -33.88 -17.67
N GLU A 213 13.44 -34.24 -16.74
CA GLU A 213 13.87 -33.39 -15.62
C GLU A 213 14.71 -32.18 -16.05
N ASP A 214 15.42 -32.30 -17.17
CA ASP A 214 16.26 -31.22 -17.72
C ASP A 214 15.45 -30.19 -18.53
N LEU A 215 14.15 -30.42 -18.73
CA LEU A 215 13.29 -29.53 -19.49
C LEU A 215 12.94 -28.27 -18.71
N ASP A 216 13.13 -27.13 -19.35
CA ASP A 216 12.69 -25.85 -18.84
C ASP A 216 11.21 -25.61 -19.15
N PHE A 217 10.35 -25.79 -18.14
CA PHE A 217 8.92 -25.49 -18.19
C PHE A 217 8.63 -23.99 -18.06
N PHE A 218 9.12 -23.20 -19.02
CA PHE A 218 9.09 -21.74 -19.00
C PHE A 218 7.67 -21.17 -18.83
N PHE A 219 6.69 -21.60 -19.62
CA PHE A 219 5.30 -21.15 -19.54
C PHE A 219 4.70 -21.29 -18.14
N TRP A 220 4.87 -22.46 -17.52
CA TRP A 220 4.36 -22.73 -16.17
C TRP A 220 5.08 -21.91 -15.10
N LYS A 221 6.41 -21.76 -15.21
CA LYS A 221 7.18 -20.89 -14.30
C LYS A 221 6.75 -19.44 -14.43
N MET A 222 6.59 -18.95 -15.65
CA MET A 222 6.20 -17.56 -15.90
C MET A 222 4.82 -17.26 -15.35
N ARG A 223 3.88 -18.20 -15.47
CA ARG A 223 2.56 -18.10 -14.82
C ARG A 223 2.67 -17.93 -13.29
N VAL A 224 3.55 -18.69 -12.62
CA VAL A 224 3.78 -18.54 -11.18
C VAL A 224 4.42 -17.19 -10.86
N TYR A 225 5.46 -16.80 -11.61
CA TYR A 225 6.13 -15.51 -11.44
C TYR A 225 5.20 -14.33 -11.66
N ARG A 226 4.27 -14.41 -12.61
CA ARG A 226 3.23 -13.42 -12.82
C ARG A 226 2.34 -13.26 -11.59
N GLY A 227 1.80 -14.37 -11.08
CA GLY A 227 0.92 -14.33 -9.90
C GLY A 227 1.64 -13.81 -8.66
N VAL A 228 2.87 -14.26 -8.40
CA VAL A 228 3.70 -13.78 -7.29
C VAL A 228 4.10 -12.32 -7.48
N GLY A 229 4.47 -11.91 -8.69
CA GLY A 229 4.85 -10.53 -8.99
C GLY A 229 3.71 -9.54 -8.79
N LEU A 230 2.51 -9.87 -9.25
CA LEU A 230 1.30 -9.07 -9.04
C LEU A 230 0.95 -9.01 -7.55
N ALA A 231 0.92 -10.15 -6.87
CA ALA A 231 0.64 -10.22 -5.44
C ALA A 231 1.65 -9.43 -4.60
N ALA A 232 2.93 -9.46 -4.98
CA ALA A 232 3.99 -8.70 -4.32
C ALA A 232 3.84 -7.19 -4.53
N LEU A 233 3.48 -6.76 -5.75
CA LEU A 233 3.21 -5.35 -6.02
C LEU A 233 2.03 -4.83 -5.19
N ASP A 234 0.94 -5.59 -5.11
CA ASP A 234 -0.24 -5.24 -4.31
C ASP A 234 0.08 -5.20 -2.81
N ALA A 235 0.86 -6.16 -2.32
CA ALA A 235 1.30 -6.21 -0.94
C ALA A 235 2.22 -5.03 -0.58
N LEU A 236 3.15 -4.67 -1.46
CA LEU A 236 4.03 -3.51 -1.27
C LEU A 236 3.23 -2.21 -1.25
N LEU A 237 2.28 -2.05 -2.18
CA LEU A 237 1.42 -0.87 -2.20
C LEU A 237 0.56 -0.79 -0.93
N GLY A 238 -0.05 -1.91 -0.53
CA GLY A 238 -0.85 -1.98 0.70
C GLY A 238 -0.02 -1.65 1.94
N TRP A 239 1.21 -2.16 2.01
CA TRP A 239 2.15 -1.86 3.09
C TRP A 239 2.47 -0.36 3.18
N VAL A 240 2.80 0.24 2.04
CA VAL A 240 3.14 1.67 1.97
C VAL A 240 1.92 2.55 2.27
N LEU A 241 0.74 2.19 1.79
CA LEU A 241 -0.53 2.87 2.06
C LEU A 241 -0.92 2.78 3.55
N TYR A 242 -0.69 1.64 4.20
CA TYR A 242 -0.84 1.50 5.65
C TYR A 242 0.13 2.42 6.41
N LEU A 243 1.38 2.46 5.99
CA LEU A 243 2.42 3.28 6.63
C LEU A 243 2.15 4.78 6.49
N SER A 244 1.74 5.24 5.30
CA SER A 244 1.40 6.65 5.05
C SER A 244 0.12 7.06 5.80
N SER A 245 -0.93 6.24 5.70
CA SER A 245 -2.22 6.57 6.31
C SER A 245 -2.20 6.57 7.84
N THR A 246 -1.30 5.82 8.49
CA THR A 246 -1.17 5.81 9.95
C THR A 246 -0.19 6.86 10.49
N ASN A 247 0.36 7.71 9.62
CA ASN A 247 1.43 8.67 9.95
C ASN A 247 2.67 7.99 10.57
N ARG A 248 2.96 6.73 10.21
CA ARG A 248 4.15 6.02 10.72
C ARG A 248 5.37 6.27 9.85
N ALA A 249 5.16 6.51 8.57
CA ALA A 249 6.19 6.77 7.57
C ALA A 249 5.57 7.53 6.38
N PHE A 250 6.38 8.22 5.57
CA PHE A 250 5.90 8.99 4.41
C PHE A 250 4.83 10.04 4.74
N VAL A 251 5.01 10.73 5.87
CA VAL A 251 4.11 11.80 6.31
C VAL A 251 4.14 12.95 5.30
N THR A 252 3.02 13.20 4.63
CA THR A 252 2.87 14.39 3.80
C THR A 252 2.38 15.56 4.65
N PRO A 253 3.22 16.58 4.90
CA PRO A 253 2.76 17.76 5.61
C PRO A 253 1.67 18.47 4.80
N LEU A 254 0.69 19.09 5.50
CA LEU A 254 -0.24 20.01 4.85
C LEU A 254 0.57 21.09 4.11
N THR A 255 0.11 21.44 2.91
CA THR A 255 0.72 22.52 2.13
C THR A 255 0.58 23.85 2.88
N THR A 256 1.52 24.78 2.69
CA THR A 256 1.47 26.12 3.32
C THR A 256 0.10 26.81 3.21
N PRO A 257 -0.57 26.84 2.04
CA PRO A 257 -1.91 27.41 1.93
C PRO A 257 -2.96 26.64 2.76
N GLU A 258 -2.93 25.30 2.77
CA GLU A 258 -3.86 24.51 3.59
C GLU A 258 -3.63 24.74 5.09
N ARG A 259 -2.36 24.92 5.52
CA ARG A 259 -2.04 25.27 6.92
C ARG A 259 -2.60 26.64 7.28
N ILE A 260 -2.46 27.63 6.40
CA ILE A 260 -3.01 28.97 6.61
C ILE A 260 -4.54 28.91 6.68
N GLU A 261 -5.18 28.14 5.80
CA GLU A 261 -6.64 27.97 5.80
C GLU A 261 -7.14 27.33 7.10
N VAL A 262 -6.50 26.25 7.56
CA VAL A 262 -6.87 25.59 8.81
C VAL A 262 -6.70 26.53 10.00
N SER A 263 -5.56 27.22 10.09
CA SER A 263 -5.31 28.20 11.15
C SER A 263 -6.29 29.37 11.10
N SER A 264 -6.63 29.87 9.90
CA SER A 264 -7.64 30.92 9.71
C SER A 264 -9.01 30.46 10.21
N ARG A 265 -9.46 29.25 9.85
CA ARG A 265 -10.75 28.71 10.32
C ARG A 265 -10.81 28.59 11.84
N ILE A 266 -9.71 28.15 12.46
CA ILE A 266 -9.61 28.07 13.93
C ILE A 266 -9.69 29.48 14.54
N LEU A 267 -8.97 30.45 13.97
CA LEU A 267 -8.98 31.83 14.41
C LEU A 267 -10.36 32.47 14.24
N ASP A 268 -11.05 32.22 13.13
CA ASP A 268 -12.39 32.72 12.86
C ASP A 268 -13.41 32.15 13.85
N ALA A 269 -13.32 30.85 14.17
CA ALA A 269 -14.16 30.23 15.19
C ALA A 269 -13.90 30.82 16.59
N ALA A 270 -12.63 31.05 16.94
CA ALA A 270 -12.26 31.69 18.20
C ALA A 270 -12.76 33.14 18.26
N ARG A 271 -12.59 33.90 17.18
CA ARG A 271 -13.08 35.29 17.05
C ARG A 271 -14.59 35.37 17.17
N ALA A 272 -15.34 34.46 16.52
CA ALA A 272 -16.79 34.40 16.64
C ALA A 272 -17.23 34.16 18.08
N LYS A 273 -16.57 33.24 18.80
CA LYS A 273 -16.84 32.99 20.22
C LYS A 273 -16.52 34.20 21.10
N LEU A 274 -15.37 34.84 20.89
CA LEU A 274 -14.99 36.04 21.64
C LEU A 274 -15.98 37.20 21.41
N ASN A 275 -16.37 37.44 20.16
CA ASN A 275 -17.36 38.45 19.83
C ASN A 275 -18.71 38.16 20.50
N ALA A 276 -19.17 36.90 20.49
CA ALA A 276 -20.38 36.52 21.19
C ALA A 276 -20.30 36.79 22.70
N THR A 277 -19.18 36.45 23.34
CA THR A 277 -18.96 36.73 24.77
C THR A 277 -18.93 38.23 25.05
N VAL A 278 -18.30 39.03 24.19
CA VAL A 278 -18.26 40.49 24.32
C VAL A 278 -19.66 41.09 24.18
N ILE A 279 -20.45 40.63 23.21
CA ILE A 279 -21.84 41.07 23.04
C ILE A 279 -22.64 40.70 24.30
N LEU A 280 -22.55 39.45 24.76
CA LEU A 280 -23.26 38.99 25.95
C LEU A 280 -22.88 39.81 27.19
N ARG A 281 -21.58 40.04 27.43
CA ARG A 281 -21.11 40.88 28.53
C ARG A 281 -21.62 42.32 28.42
N ASN A 282 -21.57 42.91 27.24
CA ASN A 282 -22.12 44.25 27.01
C ASN A 282 -23.63 44.30 27.25
N THR A 283 -24.38 43.30 26.80
CA THR A 283 -25.83 43.20 27.03
C THR A 283 -26.14 43.09 28.52
N ILE A 284 -25.42 42.24 29.26
CA ILE A 284 -25.57 42.13 30.71
C ILE A 284 -25.25 43.46 31.41
N GLN A 285 -24.19 44.15 31.00
CA GLN A 285 -23.79 45.41 31.66
C GLN A 285 -24.73 46.57 31.36
N ARG A 286 -25.34 46.60 30.16
CA ARG A 286 -26.25 47.65 29.72
C ARG A 286 -27.67 47.48 30.28
N ASN A 287 -28.11 46.27 30.57
CA ASN A 287 -29.43 45.98 31.13
C ASN A 287 -29.33 45.82 32.66
N GLU A 288 -30.10 46.62 33.40
CA GLU A 288 -30.05 46.63 34.86
C GLU A 288 -30.51 45.30 35.50
N ASP A 289 -31.57 44.69 34.98
CA ASP A 289 -32.10 43.41 35.48
C ASP A 289 -31.07 42.27 35.30
N LEU A 290 -30.48 42.17 34.11
CA LEU A 290 -29.44 41.16 33.82
C LEU A 290 -28.18 41.37 34.66
N ARG A 291 -27.79 42.64 34.90
CA ARG A 291 -26.66 42.98 35.76
C ARG A 291 -26.89 42.54 37.20
N ASN A 292 -28.09 42.80 37.73
CA ASN A 292 -28.48 42.41 39.09
C ASN A 292 -28.59 40.89 39.25
N MET A 293 -29.14 40.19 38.25
CA MET A 293 -29.14 38.72 38.24
C MET A 293 -27.71 38.15 38.20
N ASN A 294 -26.84 38.70 37.36
CA ASN A 294 -25.45 38.26 37.29
C ASN A 294 -24.70 38.51 38.60
N SER A 295 -24.85 39.68 39.24
CA SER A 295 -24.23 39.94 40.55
C SER A 295 -24.77 39.03 41.64
N ALA A 296 -26.08 38.79 41.68
CA ALA A 296 -26.70 37.87 42.63
C ALA A 296 -26.21 36.42 42.44
N TYR A 297 -26.10 35.96 41.18
CA TYR A 297 -25.53 34.64 40.86
C TYR A 297 -24.09 34.50 41.39
N TRP A 298 -23.21 35.46 41.08
CA TRP A 298 -21.82 35.39 41.53
C TRP A 298 -21.67 35.54 43.05
N ALA A 299 -22.50 36.35 43.70
CA ALA A 299 -22.53 36.45 45.15
C ALA A 299 -22.98 35.13 45.81
N HIS A 300 -24.03 34.50 45.27
CA HIS A 300 -24.50 33.19 45.72
C HIS A 300 -23.44 32.10 45.50
N GLU A 301 -22.84 32.04 44.30
CA GLU A 301 -21.77 31.08 44.00
C GLU A 301 -20.57 31.26 44.94
N GLY A 302 -20.17 32.51 45.22
CA GLY A 302 -19.12 32.80 46.19
C GLY A 302 -19.45 32.32 47.60
N GLN A 303 -20.70 32.46 48.03
CA GLN A 303 -21.17 31.94 49.32
C GLN A 303 -21.22 30.41 49.34
N VAL A 304 -21.69 29.76 48.27
CA VAL A 304 -21.73 28.30 48.16
C VAL A 304 -20.32 27.72 48.13
N MET A 305 -19.42 28.26 47.30
CA MET A 305 -18.03 27.81 47.26
C MET A 305 -17.27 28.12 48.55
N GLY A 306 -17.56 29.24 49.20
CA GLY A 306 -17.07 29.54 50.55
C GLY A 306 -17.51 28.48 51.56
N GLY A 307 -18.80 28.16 51.60
CA GLY A 307 -19.34 27.12 52.49
C GLY A 307 -18.81 25.71 52.20
N VAL A 308 -18.61 25.35 50.93
CA VAL A 308 -17.98 24.08 50.54
C VAL A 308 -16.50 24.04 50.98
N MET A 309 -15.79 25.16 50.93
CA MET A 309 -14.41 25.26 51.42
C MET A 309 -14.29 25.37 52.94
N GLU A 310 -15.39 25.60 53.66
CA GLU A 310 -15.43 25.55 55.13
C GLU A 310 -15.70 24.14 55.66
N GLU A 311 -16.14 23.20 54.79
CA GLU A 311 -16.38 21.82 55.17
C GLU A 311 -15.07 21.09 55.48
N ARG A 312 -14.94 20.58 56.71
CA ARG A 312 -13.70 19.93 57.19
C ARG A 312 -13.21 18.82 56.27
N ALA A 313 -14.11 18.03 55.69
CA ALA A 313 -13.75 16.95 54.76
C ALA A 313 -13.09 17.48 53.48
N VAL A 314 -13.52 18.65 52.98
CA VAL A 314 -12.96 19.30 51.80
C VAL A 314 -11.61 19.95 52.15
N ILE A 315 -11.52 20.63 53.29
CA ILE A 315 -10.25 21.22 53.78
C ILE A 315 -9.19 20.14 53.98
N GLU A 316 -9.52 19.04 54.65
CA GLU A 316 -8.60 17.92 54.86
C GLU A 316 -8.23 17.22 53.54
N GLY A 317 -9.18 17.08 52.61
CA GLY A 317 -8.92 16.55 51.27
C GLY A 317 -8.00 17.44 50.43
N VAL A 318 -8.21 18.76 50.48
CA VAL A 318 -7.39 19.76 49.77
C VAL A 318 -6.00 19.85 50.40
N ASN A 319 -5.88 19.91 51.73
CA ASN A 319 -4.58 19.92 52.41
C ASN A 319 -3.80 18.62 52.16
N ASN A 320 -4.46 17.46 52.18
CA ASN A 320 -3.81 16.19 51.84
C ASN A 320 -3.34 16.16 50.37
N ALA A 321 -4.13 16.70 49.45
CA ALA A 321 -3.73 16.83 48.06
C ALA A 321 -2.54 17.80 47.87
N LEU A 322 -2.54 18.93 48.58
CA LEU A 322 -1.47 19.94 48.56
C LEU A 322 -0.17 19.41 49.21
N GLU A 323 -0.26 18.65 50.30
CA GLU A 323 0.93 18.11 50.99
C GLU A 323 1.52 16.89 50.30
N ASN A 324 0.68 15.98 49.77
CA ASN A 324 1.16 14.66 49.33
C ASN A 324 1.14 14.44 47.81
N ARG A 325 0.42 15.25 47.03
CA ARG A 325 0.16 14.95 45.60
C ARG A 325 0.39 16.11 44.62
N ILE A 326 0.45 17.35 45.09
CA ILE A 326 0.47 18.53 44.24
C ILE A 326 1.72 19.38 44.52
N ASP A 327 2.62 19.46 43.55
CA ASP A 327 3.76 20.37 43.57
C ASP A 327 3.30 21.79 43.18
N MET A 328 3.08 22.64 44.18
CA MET A 328 2.61 24.02 43.95
C MET A 328 3.60 24.87 43.16
N ALA A 329 4.90 24.60 43.25
CA ALA A 329 5.90 25.32 42.47
C ALA A 329 5.75 24.98 40.97
N ARG A 330 5.49 23.70 40.67
CA ARG A 330 5.20 23.26 39.30
C ARG A 330 3.90 23.84 38.76
N ILE A 331 2.83 23.89 39.56
CA ILE A 331 1.56 24.51 39.14
C ILE A 331 1.73 26.00 38.89
N SER A 332 2.46 26.72 39.76
CA SER A 332 2.72 28.15 39.54
C SER A 332 3.53 28.39 38.26
N ALA A 333 4.51 27.54 37.98
CA ALA A 333 5.31 27.62 36.75
C ALA A 333 4.47 27.29 35.50
N ASP A 334 3.61 26.27 35.57
CA ASP A 334 2.70 25.90 34.47
C ASP A 334 1.66 27.00 34.22
N ALA A 335 1.11 27.61 35.28
CA ALA A 335 0.17 28.72 35.17
C ALA A 335 0.84 29.97 34.56
N GLU A 336 2.05 30.31 35.01
CA GLU A 336 2.82 31.42 34.45
C GLU A 336 3.21 31.14 32.98
N GLY A 337 3.53 29.88 32.65
CA GLY A 337 3.76 29.42 31.29
C GLY A 337 2.51 29.51 30.40
N TYR A 338 1.33 29.16 30.93
CA TYR A 338 0.06 29.25 30.22
C TYR A 338 -0.33 30.70 29.94
N VAL A 339 -0.19 31.57 30.93
CA VAL A 339 -0.41 33.02 30.78
C VAL A 339 0.56 33.58 29.74
N LYS A 340 1.87 33.32 29.86
CA LYS A 340 2.86 33.73 28.84
C LYS A 340 2.54 33.16 27.46
N GLY A 341 2.05 31.94 27.36
CA GLY A 341 1.64 31.30 26.10
C GLY A 341 0.44 31.96 25.44
N ILE A 342 -0.50 32.51 26.21
CA ILE A 342 -1.63 33.29 25.70
C ILE A 342 -1.18 34.67 25.18
N PHE A 343 -0.21 35.30 25.84
CA PHE A 343 0.27 36.64 25.47
C PHE A 343 1.42 36.65 24.45
N SER A 344 2.16 35.55 24.30
CA SER A 344 3.30 35.44 23.39
C SER A 344 2.97 35.68 21.90
N PRO A 345 1.80 35.24 21.37
CA PRO A 345 1.39 35.59 20.01
C PRO A 345 1.04 37.08 19.81
N MET A 346 0.72 37.80 20.89
CA MET A 346 0.36 39.23 20.82
C MET A 346 1.59 40.15 20.93
N GLN A 347 2.69 39.69 21.53
CA GLN A 347 3.94 40.47 21.64
C GLN A 347 4.78 40.49 20.35
N GLY A 348 4.44 39.66 19.35
CA GLY A 348 5.08 39.64 18.04
C GLY A 348 4.52 40.63 17.01
N ILE A 349 3.55 41.47 17.40
CA ILE A 349 3.00 42.54 16.53
C ILE A 349 3.84 43.81 16.81
N PRO A 350 4.69 44.27 15.87
CA PRO A 350 5.39 45.53 16.04
C PRO A 350 4.38 46.67 15.97
N GLY A 351 4.27 47.46 17.05
CA GLY A 351 3.47 48.71 17.04
C GLY A 351 2.61 49.02 18.27
N ILE A 352 2.84 48.43 19.45
CA ILE A 352 2.14 48.84 20.70
C ILE A 352 3.14 49.21 21.81
N ASN A 353 4.27 49.79 21.43
CA ASN A 353 5.12 50.60 22.31
C ASN A 353 5.74 51.67 21.43
N ASP A 354 4.87 52.55 20.90
CA ASP A 354 5.08 53.98 20.64
C ASP A 354 3.82 54.56 19.98
#